data_AF-A0A3P9HSF4-F1
#
_entry.id   AF-A0A3P9HSF4-F1
#
_cell.length_a   1.000
_cell.length_b   1.000
_cell.length_c   1.000
_cell.angle_alpha   90.00
_cell.angle_beta   90.00
_cell.angle_gamma   90.00
#
_symmetry.space_group_name_H-M   'P 1'
#
loop_
_entity.id
_entity.type
_entity.pdbx_description
1 polymer ?
#
loop_
_entity_poly.entity_id
_entity_poly.type
_entity_poly.pdbx_seq_one_letter_code
_entity_poly.pdbx_strand_id
1 'polypeptide(L)'
;QLFSHYYLTVLGNAVALTNVMCICVSPAPAAASAAVANAAIINLCFILYYLLEMCVKIFAFGGKGYLSYRNNIFDGVLTVLLLVFALTSFLTFSMRSNSSLWELVRLVNMLIVFRFLRIIPDIKLMALVASTLMDLVKNLRAFAGILVVVYYVFAVLGIWLFEGAINGLSNTALQNVSNASMECGTYEQLGYWPNNFDDFAAAIILLYNVMIVNNWQAFMDAYSRYTSEWSKVYFVCWWLTSSVMWVNLFVALILENFIYKWDRSHSCSITEVEKIQYETSIQLMFREQIQEPTEEELLCQLHRHPHLHLQW
;
A
#
# COMPACT_ATOMS: atom_id res chain seq x y z
N GLN A 1 32.17 10.16 6.70
CA GLN A 1 30.73 10.50 6.56
C GLN A 1 29.85 9.26 6.28
N LEU A 2 30.24 8.33 5.39
CA LEU A 2 29.44 7.13 5.06
C LEU A 2 29.13 6.20 6.26
N PHE A 3 30.10 5.99 7.16
CA PHE A 3 29.92 5.12 8.33
C PHE A 3 28.86 5.63 9.31
N SER A 4 28.79 6.95 9.57
CA SER A 4 27.78 7.53 10.47
C SER A 4 26.36 7.36 9.92
N HIS A 5 26.19 7.43 8.60
CA HIS A 5 24.91 7.22 7.95
C HIS A 5 24.40 5.77 8.11
N TYR A 6 25.28 4.79 7.93
CA TYR A 6 24.90 3.38 8.07
C TYR A 6 24.44 3.04 9.50
N TYR A 7 25.19 3.47 10.52
CA TYR A 7 24.79 3.23 11.91
C TYR A 7 23.48 3.93 12.27
N LEU A 8 23.25 5.15 11.78
CA LEU A 8 22.01 5.89 12.06
C LEU A 8 20.79 5.22 11.42
N THR A 9 20.93 4.69 10.21
CA THR A 9 19.88 3.92 9.53
C THR A 9 19.60 2.58 10.23
N VAL A 10 20.64 1.84 10.62
CA VAL A 10 20.48 0.57 11.35
C VAL A 10 19.84 0.78 12.72
N LEU A 11 20.31 1.77 13.48
CA LEU A 11 19.75 2.13 14.78
C LEU A 11 18.29 2.57 14.64
N GLY A 12 18.01 3.42 13.65
CA GLY A 12 16.65 3.76 13.27
C GLY A 12 15.82 2.49 13.08
N ASN A 13 16.18 1.65 12.10
CA ASN A 13 15.43 0.44 11.75
C ASN A 13 15.17 -0.46 12.96
N ALA A 14 16.15 -0.65 13.85
CA ALA A 14 15.97 -1.36 15.10
C ALA A 14 14.89 -0.72 15.99
N VAL A 15 14.93 0.60 16.21
CA VAL A 15 13.93 1.32 17.00
C VAL A 15 12.53 1.25 16.39
N ALA A 16 12.39 1.28 15.06
CA ALA A 16 11.09 1.08 14.42
C ALA A 16 10.54 -0.33 14.65
N LEU A 17 11.39 -1.37 14.54
CA LEU A 17 10.99 -2.74 14.83
C LEU A 17 10.58 -2.89 16.30
N THR A 18 11.35 -2.34 17.23
CA THR A 18 11.00 -2.34 18.66
C THR A 18 9.66 -1.65 18.90
N ASN A 19 9.40 -0.52 18.24
CA ASN A 19 8.13 0.19 18.37
C ASN A 19 6.94 -0.66 17.86
N VAL A 20 7.08 -1.27 16.68
CA VAL A 20 6.05 -2.19 16.15
C VAL A 20 5.81 -3.35 17.13
N MET A 21 6.86 -3.94 17.69
CA MET A 21 6.72 -4.99 18.71
C MET A 21 6.01 -4.48 19.97
N CYS A 22 6.32 -3.26 20.44
CA CYS A 22 5.61 -2.64 21.56
C CYS A 22 4.12 -2.44 21.29
N ILE A 23 3.75 -2.07 20.06
CA ILE A 23 2.34 -1.93 19.65
C ILE A 23 1.65 -3.29 19.61
N CYS A 24 2.29 -4.32 19.05
CA CYS A 24 1.76 -5.67 19.01
C CYS A 24 1.55 -6.28 20.41
N VAL A 25 2.43 -5.96 21.36
CA VAL A 25 2.35 -6.42 22.75
C VAL A 25 1.42 -5.55 23.60
N SER A 26 1.01 -4.37 23.10
CA SER A 26 0.16 -3.46 23.87
C SER A 26 -1.17 -4.14 24.22
N PRO A 27 -1.53 -4.24 25.51
CA PRO A 27 -2.71 -4.97 25.92
C PRO A 27 -3.99 -4.28 25.43
N ALA A 28 -5.01 -5.09 25.15
CA ALA A 28 -6.33 -4.63 24.70
C ALA A 28 -6.89 -3.52 25.63
N PRO A 29 -7.74 -2.60 25.12
CA PRO A 29 -8.25 -1.44 25.86
C PRO A 29 -9.01 -1.76 27.16
N ALA A 30 -9.26 -3.04 27.46
CA ALA A 30 -9.81 -3.51 28.74
C ALA A 30 -8.75 -3.70 29.85
N ALA A 31 -7.46 -3.49 29.57
CA ALA A 31 -6.39 -3.60 30.55
C ALA A 31 -6.33 -2.39 31.50
N ALA A 32 -5.78 -2.60 32.70
CA ALA A 32 -5.73 -1.62 33.78
C ALA A 32 -5.25 -0.22 33.32
N SER A 33 -5.82 0.84 33.91
CA SER A 33 -5.50 2.25 33.60
C SER A 33 -4.00 2.57 33.62
N ALA A 34 -3.23 1.89 34.46
CA ALA A 34 -1.76 2.02 34.51
C ALA A 34 -1.05 1.50 33.24
N ALA A 35 -1.54 0.43 32.61
CA ALA A 35 -0.96 -0.11 31.39
C ALA A 35 -1.16 0.85 30.21
N VAL A 36 -2.33 1.50 30.13
CA VAL A 36 -2.64 2.51 29.11
C VAL A 36 -1.78 3.75 29.28
N ALA A 37 -1.58 4.22 30.53
CA ALA A 37 -0.69 5.35 30.81
C ALA A 37 0.77 5.05 30.44
N ASN A 38 1.26 3.85 30.76
CA ASN A 38 2.62 3.43 30.41
C ASN A 38 2.83 3.35 28.90
N ALA A 39 1.84 2.83 28.15
CA ALA A 39 1.90 2.79 26.70
C ALA A 39 1.95 4.20 26.07
N ALA A 40 1.22 5.16 26.64
CA ALA A 40 1.26 6.56 26.18
C ALA A 40 2.65 7.19 26.37
N ILE A 41 3.30 6.94 27.52
CA ILE A 41 4.66 7.43 27.80
C ILE A 41 5.67 6.82 26.83
N ILE A 42 5.58 5.51 26.57
CA ILE A 42 6.45 4.80 25.63
C ILE A 42 6.28 5.38 24.21
N ASN A 43 5.05 5.62 23.77
CA ASN A 43 4.77 6.23 22.46
C ASN A 43 5.36 7.64 22.36
N LEU A 44 5.26 8.45 23.42
CA LEU A 44 5.86 9.78 23.45
C LEU A 44 7.39 9.71 23.33
N CYS A 45 8.04 8.77 24.02
CA CYS A 45 9.49 8.54 23.91
C CYS A 45 9.90 8.20 22.48
N PHE A 46 9.13 7.35 21.78
CA PHE A 46 9.40 7.05 20.38
C PHE A 46 9.25 8.28 19.48
N ILE A 47 8.20 9.08 19.66
CA ILE A 47 8.00 10.32 18.89
C ILE A 47 9.16 11.29 19.07
N LEU A 48 9.62 11.48 20.32
CA LEU A 48 10.78 12.31 20.62
C LEU A 48 12.07 11.79 19.98
N TYR A 49 12.29 10.47 20.03
CA TYR A 49 13.42 9.84 19.33
C TYR A 49 13.38 10.13 17.83
N TYR A 50 12.21 10.00 17.19
CA TYR A 50 12.07 10.25 15.76
C TYR A 50 12.24 11.73 15.38
N LEU A 51 11.82 12.63 16.26
CA LEU A 51 12.09 14.07 16.10
C LEU A 51 13.60 14.33 16.14
N LEU A 52 14.31 13.72 17.09
CA LEU A 52 15.77 13.82 17.19
C LEU A 52 16.46 13.22 15.97
N GLU A 53 16.05 12.03 15.51
CA GLU A 53 16.56 11.39 14.29
C GLU A 53 16.44 12.33 13.08
N MET A 54 15.28 12.98 12.92
CA MET A 54 15.02 13.95 11.86
C MET A 54 15.93 15.19 11.98
N CYS A 55 16.04 15.78 13.17
CA CYS A 55 16.90 16.95 13.41
C CYS A 55 18.37 16.66 13.11
N VAL A 56 18.88 15.50 13.54
CA VAL A 56 20.26 15.08 13.26
C VAL A 56 20.49 14.89 11.76
N LYS A 57 19.56 14.27 11.04
CA LYS A 57 19.65 14.11 9.58
C LYS A 57 19.64 15.46 8.85
N ILE A 58 18.79 16.40 9.25
CA ILE A 58 18.73 17.74 8.65
C ILE A 58 20.04 18.51 8.91
N PHE A 59 20.59 18.41 10.12
CA PHE A 59 21.87 19.04 10.47
C PHE A 59 23.03 18.45 9.67
N ALA A 60 23.06 17.12 9.49
CA ALA A 60 24.15 16.44 8.78
C ALA A 60 24.12 16.63 7.26
N PHE A 61 22.94 16.60 6.62
CA PHE A 61 22.79 16.69 5.16
C PHE A 61 22.49 18.10 4.64
N GLY A 62 22.13 19.03 5.53
CA GLY A 62 21.47 20.28 5.16
C GLY A 62 20.05 20.05 4.63
N GLY A 63 19.22 21.10 4.68
CA GLY A 63 17.80 20.99 4.28
C GLY A 63 17.60 20.50 2.84
N LYS A 64 18.43 20.98 1.90
CA LYS A 64 18.38 20.55 0.48
C LYS A 64 18.84 19.10 0.30
N GLY A 65 19.83 18.64 1.06
CA GLY A 65 20.30 17.25 1.01
C GLY A 65 19.27 16.28 1.58
N TYR A 66 18.62 16.64 2.68
CA TYR A 66 17.54 15.84 3.28
C TYR A 66 16.37 15.62 2.31
N LEU A 67 15.92 16.69 1.64
CA LEU A 67 14.82 16.66 0.68
C LEU A 67 15.15 15.93 -0.63
N SER A 68 16.42 15.61 -0.91
CA SER A 68 16.77 14.86 -2.12
C SER A 68 16.45 13.36 -2.00
N TYR A 69 16.38 12.81 -0.79
CA TYR A 69 16.17 11.38 -0.57
C TYR A 69 14.69 11.07 -0.29
N ARG A 70 14.02 10.33 -1.17
CA ARG A 70 12.58 10.03 -1.06
C ARG A 70 12.20 9.29 0.23
N ASN A 71 13.09 8.44 0.75
CA ASN A 71 12.87 7.72 2.02
C ASN A 71 12.86 8.69 3.22
N ASN A 72 13.74 9.69 3.20
CA ASN A 72 13.80 10.71 4.25
C ASN A 72 12.58 11.64 4.22
N ILE A 73 12.08 12.00 3.03
CA ILE A 73 10.84 12.79 2.90
C ILE A 73 9.66 12.04 3.53
N PHE A 74 9.48 10.75 3.21
CA PHE A 74 8.39 9.95 3.76
C PHE A 74 8.46 9.85 5.29
N ASP A 75 9.64 9.55 5.82
CA ASP A 75 9.86 9.46 7.28
C ASP A 75 9.62 10.83 7.95
N GLY A 76 10.09 11.93 7.36
CA GLY A 76 9.88 13.29 7.85
C GLY A 76 8.42 13.74 7.83
N VAL A 77 7.65 13.38 6.80
CA VAL A 77 6.20 13.66 6.78
C VAL A 77 5.50 12.90 7.91
N LEU A 78 5.87 11.62 8.11
CA LEU A 78 5.29 10.81 9.17
C LEU A 78 5.67 11.31 10.57
N THR A 79 6.92 11.75 10.79
CA THR A 79 7.38 12.31 12.07
C THR A 79 6.60 13.57 12.42
N VAL A 80 6.43 14.49 11.46
CA VAL A 80 5.70 15.74 11.64
C VAL A 80 4.23 15.46 11.91
N LEU A 81 3.63 14.54 11.17
CA LEU A 81 2.23 14.15 11.37
C LEU A 81 2.03 13.58 12.78
N LEU A 82 2.85 12.62 13.21
CA LEU A 82 2.79 12.08 14.57
C LEU A 82 3.00 13.15 15.65
N LEU A 83 3.91 14.10 15.44
CA LEU A 83 4.15 15.21 16.37
C LEU A 83 2.92 16.12 16.48
N VAL A 84 2.34 16.53 15.36
CA VAL A 84 1.14 17.40 15.35
C VAL A 84 -0.01 16.71 16.08
N PHE A 85 -0.25 15.43 15.80
CA PHE A 85 -1.32 14.68 16.47
C PHE A 85 -1.04 14.50 17.96
N ALA A 86 0.21 14.21 18.36
CA ALA A 86 0.60 14.16 19.77
C ALA A 86 0.35 15.52 20.47
N LEU A 87 0.70 16.64 19.83
CA LEU A 87 0.48 17.98 20.39
C LEU A 87 -1.02 18.28 20.54
N THR A 88 -1.83 17.96 19.53
CA THR A 88 -3.29 18.15 19.60
C THR A 88 -3.92 17.29 20.69
N SER A 89 -3.41 16.09 20.93
CA SER A 89 -3.88 15.20 22.01
C SER A 89 -3.59 15.78 23.40
N PHE A 90 -2.41 16.39 23.58
CA PHE A 90 -2.00 17.01 24.84
C PHE A 90 -2.85 18.26 25.14
N LEU A 91 -3.07 19.10 24.13
CA LEU A 91 -3.91 20.30 24.24
C LEU A 91 -5.37 19.96 24.53
N THR A 92 -5.93 18.94 23.87
CA THR A 92 -7.33 18.53 24.06
C THR A 92 -7.56 17.79 25.39
N PHE A 93 -6.54 17.07 25.91
CA PHE A 93 -6.58 16.51 27.26
C PHE A 93 -6.78 17.59 28.33
N SER A 94 -6.13 18.75 28.20
CA SER A 94 -6.31 19.90 29.09
C SER A 94 -7.72 20.50 29.03
N MET A 95 -8.45 20.31 27.92
CA MET A 95 -9.74 20.95 27.66
C MET A 95 -10.94 20.02 27.87
N ARG A 96 -10.73 18.75 28.23
CA ARG A 96 -11.77 17.73 28.55
C ARG A 96 -12.99 17.74 27.61
N SER A 97 -12.81 18.04 26.32
CA SER A 97 -13.95 18.43 25.48
C SER A 97 -14.33 17.47 24.36
N ASN A 98 -13.49 16.56 23.85
CA ASN A 98 -13.87 15.77 22.66
C ASN A 98 -13.34 14.33 22.68
N SER A 99 -14.23 13.36 22.85
CA SER A 99 -13.95 11.92 22.75
C SER A 99 -13.54 11.49 21.33
N SER A 100 -14.11 12.13 20.30
CA SER A 100 -13.82 11.82 18.88
C SER A 100 -12.37 12.13 18.47
N LEU A 101 -11.78 13.21 18.99
CA LEU A 101 -10.38 13.57 18.71
C LEU A 101 -9.41 12.57 19.35
N TRP A 102 -9.77 12.01 20.50
CA TRP A 102 -8.99 10.96 21.16
C TRP A 102 -8.96 9.66 20.35
N GLU A 103 -10.08 9.28 19.75
CA GLU A 103 -10.15 8.12 18.84
C GLU A 103 -9.33 8.36 17.56
N LEU A 104 -9.39 9.57 17.00
CA LEU A 104 -8.61 9.92 15.82
C LEU A 104 -7.10 9.92 16.10
N VAL A 105 -6.67 10.42 17.26
CA VAL A 105 -5.26 10.31 17.70
C VAL A 105 -4.84 8.85 17.84
N ARG A 106 -5.70 7.97 18.36
CA ARG A 106 -5.42 6.53 18.46
C ARG A 106 -5.24 5.89 17.07
N LEU A 107 -6.08 6.25 16.10
CA LEU A 107 -5.96 5.79 14.72
C LEU A 107 -4.68 6.32 14.06
N VAL A 108 -4.35 7.60 14.25
CA VAL A 108 -3.13 8.19 13.71
C VAL A 108 -1.88 7.58 14.34
N ASN A 109 -1.91 7.24 15.63
CA ASN A 109 -0.82 6.51 16.25
C ASN A 109 -0.57 5.15 15.58
N MET A 110 -1.56 4.52 14.92
CA MET A 110 -1.30 3.32 14.11
C MET A 110 -0.48 3.60 12.85
N LEU A 111 -0.40 4.85 12.36
CA LEU A 111 0.46 5.22 11.22
C LEU A 111 1.94 5.01 11.52
N ILE A 112 2.33 4.94 12.80
CA ILE A 112 3.70 4.64 13.22
C ILE A 112 4.17 3.27 12.71
N VAL A 113 3.23 2.33 12.49
CA VAL A 113 3.52 1.00 11.94
C VAL A 113 4.09 1.17 10.53
N PHE A 114 3.60 2.10 9.71
CA PHE A 114 4.12 2.34 8.37
C PHE A 114 5.60 2.77 8.34
N ARG A 115 6.24 3.10 9.47
CA ARG A 115 7.70 3.30 9.52
C ARG A 115 8.49 2.08 9.10
N PHE A 116 7.97 0.85 9.27
CA PHE A 116 8.68 -0.33 8.78
C PHE A 116 8.90 -0.28 7.25
N LEU A 117 8.09 0.47 6.51
CA LEU A 117 8.22 0.64 5.06
C LEU A 117 9.58 1.25 4.67
N ARG A 118 10.26 1.97 5.57
CA ARG A 118 11.59 2.53 5.28
C ARG A 118 12.67 1.46 5.07
N ILE A 119 12.41 0.21 5.48
CA ILE A 119 13.30 -0.95 5.30
C ILE A 119 13.20 -1.48 3.85
N ILE A 120 12.09 -1.20 3.15
CA ILE A 120 11.82 -1.71 1.80
C ILE A 120 12.96 -1.37 0.80
N PRO A 121 13.47 -0.12 0.73
CA PRO A 121 14.55 0.23 -0.19
C PRO A 121 15.89 -0.44 0.12
N ASP A 122 16.14 -0.79 1.39
CA ASP A 122 17.42 -1.37 1.84
C ASP A 122 17.52 -2.86 1.44
N ILE A 123 16.39 -3.56 1.35
CA ILE A 123 16.33 -4.97 0.94
C ILE A 123 16.09 -5.05 -0.58
N LYS A 124 17.11 -5.48 -1.33
CA LYS A 124 17.06 -5.59 -2.81
C LYS A 124 15.80 -6.26 -3.35
N LEU A 125 15.37 -7.36 -2.72
CA LEU A 125 14.16 -8.10 -3.12
C LEU A 125 12.90 -7.25 -2.90
N MET A 126 12.75 -6.64 -1.72
CA MET A 126 11.57 -5.81 -1.42
C MET A 126 11.54 -4.54 -2.27
N ALA A 127 12.70 -3.92 -2.54
CA ALA A 127 12.80 -2.77 -3.43
C ALA A 127 12.35 -3.11 -4.86
N LEU A 128 12.70 -4.31 -5.35
CA LEU A 128 12.24 -4.81 -6.65
C LEU A 128 10.72 -5.06 -6.67
N VAL A 129 10.16 -5.68 -5.63
CA VAL A 129 8.71 -5.88 -5.53
C VAL A 129 7.96 -4.55 -5.43
N ALA A 130 8.48 -3.60 -4.65
CA ALA A 130 7.86 -2.29 -4.52
C ALA A 130 7.92 -1.48 -5.84
N SER A 131 9.01 -1.57 -6.60
CA SER A 131 9.11 -0.90 -7.90
C SER A 131 8.16 -1.51 -8.93
N THR A 132 8.02 -2.84 -8.97
CA THR A 132 7.07 -3.50 -9.88
C THR A 132 5.62 -3.19 -9.52
N LEU A 133 5.27 -3.13 -8.24
CA LEU A 133 3.94 -2.70 -7.79
C LEU A 133 3.67 -1.23 -8.17
N MET A 134 4.64 -0.34 -8.00
CA MET A 134 4.49 1.07 -8.39
C MET A 134 4.30 1.23 -9.90
N ASP A 135 5.00 0.43 -10.71
CA ASP A 135 4.79 0.40 -12.15
C ASP A 135 3.40 -0.13 -12.51
N LEU A 136 2.94 -1.19 -11.82
CA LEU A 136 1.58 -1.71 -12.00
C LEU A 136 0.53 -0.65 -11.70
N VAL A 137 0.66 0.09 -10.58
CA VAL A 137 -0.25 1.18 -10.22
C VAL A 137 -0.28 2.27 -11.28
N LYS A 138 0.87 2.66 -11.85
CA LYS A 138 0.92 3.64 -12.94
C LYS A 138 0.16 3.17 -14.18
N ASN A 139 0.30 1.89 -14.53
CA ASN A 139 -0.35 1.30 -15.69
C ASN A 139 -1.88 1.16 -15.45
N LEU A 140 -2.28 0.87 -14.21
CA LEU A 140 -3.69 0.78 -13.82
C LEU A 140 -4.38 2.13 -13.61
N ARG A 141 -3.63 3.23 -13.49
CA ARG A 141 -4.19 4.57 -13.20
C ARG A 141 -5.26 4.99 -14.19
N ALA A 142 -5.07 4.73 -15.48
CA ALA A 142 -6.06 5.08 -16.51
C ALA A 142 -7.38 4.33 -16.31
N PHE A 143 -7.30 3.04 -15.98
CA PHE A 143 -8.45 2.17 -15.73
C PHE A 143 -9.17 2.52 -14.43
N ALA A 144 -8.42 2.83 -13.37
CA ALA A 144 -8.97 3.30 -12.12
C ALA A 144 -9.82 4.58 -12.31
N GLY A 145 -9.40 5.48 -13.20
CA GLY A 145 -10.20 6.66 -13.56
C GLY A 145 -11.57 6.32 -14.15
N ILE A 146 -11.62 5.36 -15.08
CA ILE A 146 -12.88 4.88 -15.68
C ILE A 146 -13.75 4.21 -14.61
N LEU A 147 -13.16 3.39 -13.73
CA LEU A 147 -13.88 2.77 -12.61
C LEU A 147 -14.53 3.80 -11.70
N VAL A 148 -13.81 4.88 -11.35
CA VAL A 148 -14.35 5.98 -10.53
C VAL A 148 -15.55 6.65 -11.20
N VAL A 149 -15.52 6.87 -12.52
CA VAL A 149 -16.66 7.45 -13.25
C VAL A 149 -17.87 6.53 -13.21
N VAL A 150 -17.68 5.23 -13.42
CA VAL A 150 -18.77 4.24 -13.34
C VAL A 150 -19.35 4.21 -11.92
N TYR A 151 -18.50 4.18 -10.89
CA TYR A 151 -18.92 4.27 -9.49
C TYR A 151 -19.74 5.53 -9.23
N TYR A 152 -19.29 6.68 -9.72
CA TYR A 152 -19.99 7.96 -9.53
C TYR A 152 -21.40 7.93 -10.14
N VAL A 153 -21.54 7.44 -11.37
CA VAL A 153 -22.84 7.36 -12.06
C VAL A 153 -23.79 6.43 -11.28
N PHE A 154 -23.33 5.25 -10.89
CA PHE A 154 -24.16 4.33 -10.11
C PHE A 154 -24.49 4.85 -8.71
N ALA A 155 -23.55 5.53 -8.03
CA ALA A 155 -23.81 6.11 -6.73
C ALA A 155 -24.91 7.18 -6.78
N VAL A 156 -24.84 8.11 -7.75
CA VAL A 156 -25.87 9.15 -7.91
C VAL A 156 -27.22 8.54 -8.30
N LEU A 157 -27.23 7.57 -9.21
CA LEU A 157 -28.45 6.85 -9.59
C LEU A 157 -29.06 6.10 -8.40
N GLY A 158 -28.24 5.43 -7.59
CA GLY A 158 -28.69 4.71 -6.40
C GLY A 158 -29.31 5.62 -5.35
N ILE A 159 -28.72 6.79 -5.10
CA ILE A 159 -29.30 7.81 -4.22
C ILE A 159 -30.65 8.27 -4.77
N TRP A 160 -30.72 8.65 -6.05
CA TRP A 160 -31.98 9.09 -6.68
C TRP A 160 -33.10 8.06 -6.60
N LEU A 161 -32.78 6.76 -6.63
CA LEU A 161 -33.78 5.70 -6.63
C LEU A 161 -34.14 5.21 -5.22
N PHE A 162 -33.21 5.26 -4.26
CA PHE A 162 -33.32 4.54 -3.00
C PHE A 162 -32.99 5.36 -1.74
N GLU A 163 -32.83 6.68 -1.86
CA GLU A 163 -32.66 7.58 -0.71
C GLU A 163 -33.82 7.41 0.30
N GLY A 164 -33.47 7.16 1.57
CA GLY A 164 -34.44 6.97 2.65
C GLY A 164 -35.22 5.65 2.62
N ALA A 165 -34.87 4.73 1.72
CA ALA A 165 -35.55 3.44 1.60
C ALA A 165 -35.30 2.51 2.80
N ILE A 166 -34.08 2.51 3.33
CA ILE A 166 -33.66 1.64 4.44
C ILE A 166 -33.36 2.53 5.65
N ASN A 167 -34.42 2.88 6.38
CA ASN A 167 -34.27 3.60 7.65
C ASN A 167 -33.99 2.59 8.76
N GLY A 168 -32.81 2.68 9.39
CA GLY A 168 -32.40 1.84 10.54
C GLY A 168 -33.24 2.03 11.82
N LEU A 169 -34.41 2.66 11.71
CA LEU A 169 -35.32 3.01 12.80
C LEU A 169 -36.26 1.84 13.13
N SER A 170 -35.68 0.69 13.46
CA SER A 170 -36.37 -0.37 14.19
C SER A 170 -35.42 -1.16 15.10
N ASN A 171 -34.38 -0.50 15.62
CA ASN A 171 -33.51 -1.09 16.63
C ASN A 171 -34.25 -1.50 17.92
N THR A 172 -35.47 -0.99 18.16
CA THR A 172 -36.28 -1.34 19.33
C THR A 172 -37.35 -2.40 19.05
N ALA A 173 -37.83 -2.56 17.81
CA ALA A 173 -38.86 -3.56 17.50
C ALA A 173 -38.25 -4.89 17.00
N LEU A 174 -37.09 -4.87 16.32
CA LEU A 174 -36.42 -6.09 15.84
C LEU A 174 -35.49 -6.73 16.87
N GLN A 175 -35.04 -6.03 17.92
CA GLN A 175 -34.28 -6.65 19.02
C GLN A 175 -35.13 -7.62 19.85
N ASN A 176 -36.46 -7.50 19.77
CA ASN A 176 -37.43 -8.40 20.39
C ASN A 176 -37.85 -9.55 19.47
N VAL A 177 -37.47 -9.54 18.19
CA VAL A 177 -37.61 -10.71 17.31
C VAL A 177 -36.37 -11.55 17.56
N SER A 178 -36.54 -12.68 18.23
CA SER A 178 -35.46 -13.62 18.48
C SER A 178 -34.71 -13.91 17.17
N ASN A 179 -33.38 -13.77 17.18
CA ASN A 179 -32.46 -14.14 16.09
C ASN A 179 -32.63 -15.61 15.59
N ALA A 180 -33.56 -16.37 16.18
CA ALA A 180 -33.87 -17.76 15.87
C ALA A 180 -34.93 -17.94 14.76
N SER A 181 -35.67 -16.90 14.36
CA SER A 181 -36.71 -17.01 13.30
C SER A 181 -36.36 -16.32 11.98
N MET A 182 -35.21 -15.64 11.89
CA MET A 182 -34.77 -15.02 10.64
C MET A 182 -34.07 -16.05 9.75
N GLU A 183 -34.42 -16.06 8.46
CA GLU A 183 -33.71 -16.87 7.48
C GLU A 183 -32.23 -16.44 7.38
N CYS A 184 -31.34 -17.44 7.35
CA CYS A 184 -29.91 -17.20 7.28
C CYS A 184 -29.52 -16.51 5.96
N GLY A 185 -28.73 -15.44 6.04
CA GLY A 185 -28.23 -14.69 4.88
C GLY A 185 -29.04 -13.44 4.51
N THR A 186 -30.02 -13.07 5.34
CA THR A 186 -30.81 -11.85 5.16
C THR A 186 -30.00 -10.58 5.51
N TYR A 187 -30.34 -9.46 4.87
CA TYR A 187 -29.68 -8.17 5.06
C TYR A 187 -29.72 -7.71 6.53
N GLU A 188 -30.85 -7.95 7.20
CA GLU A 188 -31.08 -7.58 8.59
C GLU A 188 -30.24 -8.41 9.56
N GLN A 189 -30.15 -9.73 9.35
CA GLN A 189 -29.34 -10.63 10.17
C GLN A 189 -27.84 -10.32 10.05
N LEU A 190 -27.39 -9.94 8.85
CA LEU A 190 -25.99 -9.60 8.57
C LEU A 190 -25.61 -8.18 9.05
N GLY A 191 -26.56 -7.41 9.57
CA GLY A 191 -26.30 -6.10 10.15
C GLY A 191 -25.88 -5.06 9.10
N TYR A 192 -26.36 -5.18 7.86
CA TYR A 192 -25.95 -4.29 6.77
C TYR A 192 -26.62 -2.90 6.79
N TRP A 193 -27.40 -2.55 7.81
CA TRP A 193 -28.05 -1.24 7.97
C TRP A 193 -27.19 -0.01 7.66
N PRO A 194 -25.89 0.05 8.00
CA PRO A 194 -25.04 1.20 7.64
C PRO A 194 -24.75 1.32 6.13
N ASN A 195 -24.97 0.25 5.37
CA ASN A 195 -24.82 0.22 3.92
C ASN A 195 -26.16 0.61 3.27
N ASN A 196 -26.37 1.92 3.10
CA ASN A 196 -27.56 2.49 2.47
C ASN A 196 -27.20 3.51 1.36
N PHE A 197 -28.23 4.08 0.72
CA PHE A 197 -28.10 5.11 -0.32
C PHE A 197 -28.50 6.52 0.17
N ASP A 198 -28.47 6.76 1.49
CA ASP A 198 -28.94 8.03 2.05
C ASP A 198 -27.91 9.15 1.84
N ASP A 199 -26.62 8.82 1.87
CA ASP A 199 -25.51 9.73 1.64
C ASP A 199 -24.57 9.21 0.55
N PHE A 200 -23.87 10.10 -0.14
CA PHE A 200 -22.91 9.73 -1.18
C PHE A 200 -21.79 8.81 -0.69
N ALA A 201 -21.31 9.03 0.55
CA ALA A 201 -20.29 8.17 1.14
C ALA A 201 -20.84 6.76 1.44
N ALA A 202 -22.06 6.66 1.98
CA ALA A 202 -22.73 5.39 2.25
C ALA A 202 -23.01 4.63 0.94
N ALA A 203 -23.44 5.33 -0.11
CA ALA A 203 -23.67 4.77 -1.44
C ALA A 203 -22.38 4.16 -2.03
N ILE A 204 -21.24 4.85 -1.94
CA ILE A 204 -19.95 4.30 -2.38
C ILE A 204 -19.59 3.04 -1.58
N ILE A 205 -19.74 3.07 -0.26
CA ILE A 205 -19.42 1.94 0.62
C ILE A 205 -20.33 0.74 0.29
N LEU A 206 -21.61 0.96 0.06
CA LEU A 206 -22.56 -0.07 -0.37
C LEU A 206 -22.13 -0.68 -1.70
N LEU A 207 -21.88 0.14 -2.72
CA LEU A 207 -21.46 -0.32 -4.05
C LEU A 207 -20.15 -1.12 -3.98
N TYR A 208 -19.20 -0.68 -3.15
CA TYR A 208 -17.96 -1.38 -2.86
C TYR A 208 -18.18 -2.73 -2.18
N ASN A 209 -19.06 -2.80 -1.18
CA ASN A 209 -19.44 -4.05 -0.52
C ASN A 209 -20.06 -5.03 -1.53
N VAL A 210 -20.98 -4.55 -2.38
CA VAL A 210 -21.61 -5.38 -3.42
C VAL A 210 -20.57 -5.89 -4.42
N MET A 211 -19.59 -5.07 -4.79
CA MET A 211 -18.52 -5.46 -5.71
C MET A 211 -17.59 -6.54 -5.11
N ILE A 212 -17.15 -6.39 -3.86
CA ILE A 212 -16.09 -7.23 -3.27
C ILE A 212 -16.61 -8.38 -2.44
N VAL A 213 -17.55 -8.10 -1.52
CA VAL A 213 -18.15 -9.15 -0.67
C VAL A 213 -19.02 -10.07 -1.52
N ASN A 214 -19.48 -9.59 -2.68
CA ASN A 214 -20.25 -10.34 -3.67
C ASN A 214 -21.52 -10.98 -3.10
N ASN A 215 -22.06 -10.43 -2.00
CA ASN A 215 -23.33 -10.82 -1.40
C ASN A 215 -24.50 -9.99 -1.94
N TRP A 216 -24.49 -9.74 -3.24
CA TRP A 216 -25.40 -8.81 -3.92
C TRP A 216 -26.87 -9.27 -3.84
N GLN A 217 -27.12 -10.58 -3.69
CA GLN A 217 -28.48 -11.10 -3.55
C GLN A 217 -29.17 -10.60 -2.27
N ALA A 218 -28.44 -10.51 -1.16
CA ALA A 218 -28.98 -10.01 0.11
C ALA A 218 -29.41 -8.54 0.00
N PHE A 219 -28.59 -7.71 -0.67
CA PHE A 219 -28.94 -6.31 -0.95
C PHE A 219 -30.13 -6.22 -1.90
N MET A 220 -30.09 -6.97 -2.99
CA MET A 220 -31.18 -6.99 -3.98
C MET A 220 -32.52 -7.35 -3.35
N ASP A 221 -32.58 -8.42 -2.55
CA ASP A 221 -33.81 -8.88 -1.90
C ASP A 221 -34.33 -7.82 -0.92
N ALA A 222 -33.46 -7.28 -0.06
CA ALA A 222 -33.84 -6.21 0.87
C ALA A 222 -34.41 -4.98 0.14
N TYR A 223 -33.70 -4.43 -0.84
CA TYR A 223 -34.18 -3.26 -1.58
C TYR A 223 -35.45 -3.55 -2.38
N SER A 224 -35.66 -4.79 -2.85
CA SER A 224 -36.91 -5.16 -3.52
C SER A 224 -38.12 -5.16 -2.58
N ARG A 225 -37.92 -5.52 -1.31
CA ARG A 225 -38.95 -5.49 -0.26
C ARG A 225 -39.27 -4.06 0.19
N TYR A 226 -38.26 -3.21 0.35
CA TYR A 226 -38.44 -1.84 0.87
C TYR A 226 -38.80 -0.80 -0.20
N THR A 227 -38.55 -1.07 -1.49
CA THR A 227 -38.81 -0.09 -2.57
C THR A 227 -39.73 -0.63 -3.65
N SER A 228 -39.21 -1.44 -4.57
CA SER A 228 -39.96 -2.05 -5.66
C SER A 228 -39.18 -3.21 -6.26
N GLU A 229 -39.89 -4.10 -6.95
CA GLU A 229 -39.31 -5.22 -7.72
C GLU A 229 -38.31 -4.74 -8.80
N TRP A 230 -38.46 -3.52 -9.31
CA TRP A 230 -37.54 -2.92 -10.30
C TRP A 230 -36.14 -2.63 -9.76
N SER A 231 -35.98 -2.54 -8.44
CA SER A 231 -34.66 -2.43 -7.79
C SER A 231 -33.75 -3.61 -8.14
N LYS A 232 -34.32 -4.78 -8.42
CA LYS A 232 -33.58 -5.98 -8.85
C LYS A 232 -32.75 -5.72 -10.10
N VAL A 233 -33.30 -4.96 -11.05
CA VAL A 233 -32.59 -4.60 -12.29
C VAL A 233 -31.36 -3.76 -11.97
N TYR A 234 -31.49 -2.78 -11.09
CA TYR A 234 -30.35 -1.93 -10.68
C TYR A 234 -29.20 -2.76 -10.08
N PHE A 235 -29.49 -3.65 -9.12
CA PHE A 235 -28.47 -4.46 -8.47
C PHE A 235 -27.83 -5.49 -9.41
N VAL A 236 -28.63 -6.11 -10.31
CA VAL A 236 -28.10 -7.02 -11.33
C VAL A 236 -27.21 -6.26 -12.32
N CYS A 237 -27.63 -5.09 -12.79
CA CYS A 237 -26.83 -4.25 -13.70
C CYS A 237 -25.51 -3.79 -13.05
N TRP A 238 -25.55 -3.38 -11.78
CA TRP A 238 -24.34 -3.03 -11.04
C TRP A 238 -23.42 -4.24 -10.90
N TRP A 239 -23.94 -5.38 -10.43
CA TRP A 239 -23.14 -6.60 -10.24
C TRP A 239 -22.49 -7.08 -11.54
N LEU A 240 -23.21 -7.08 -12.66
CA LEU A 240 -22.66 -7.44 -13.96
C LEU A 240 -21.54 -6.48 -14.38
N THR A 241 -21.72 -5.18 -14.12
CA THR A 241 -20.71 -4.16 -14.44
C THR A 241 -19.50 -4.25 -13.51
N SER A 242 -19.70 -4.40 -12.20
CA SER A 242 -18.63 -4.36 -11.19
C SER A 242 -17.93 -5.70 -10.99
N SER A 243 -18.68 -6.76 -10.75
CA SER A 243 -18.10 -8.03 -10.33
C SER A 243 -17.73 -8.90 -11.53
N VAL A 244 -18.49 -8.81 -12.63
CA VAL A 244 -18.21 -9.59 -13.84
C VAL A 244 -17.30 -8.82 -14.80
N MET A 245 -17.65 -7.60 -15.21
CA MET A 245 -16.83 -6.87 -16.19
C MET A 245 -15.53 -6.34 -15.57
N TRP A 246 -15.61 -5.62 -14.43
CA TRP A 246 -14.43 -4.96 -13.87
C TRP A 246 -13.38 -5.91 -13.30
N VAL A 247 -13.76 -6.94 -12.55
CA VAL A 247 -12.77 -7.93 -12.03
C VAL A 247 -12.08 -8.66 -13.17
N ASN A 248 -12.83 -9.07 -14.21
CA ASN A 248 -12.25 -9.76 -15.36
C ASN A 248 -11.35 -8.84 -16.19
N LEU A 249 -11.74 -7.58 -16.39
CA LEU A 249 -10.90 -6.59 -17.06
C LEU A 249 -9.63 -6.32 -16.25
N PHE A 250 -9.73 -6.23 -14.92
CA PHE A 250 -8.56 -6.05 -14.05
C PHE A 250 -7.59 -7.23 -14.13
N VAL A 251 -8.10 -8.47 -14.09
CA VAL A 251 -7.28 -9.68 -14.27
C VAL A 251 -6.63 -9.71 -15.66
N ALA A 252 -7.39 -9.40 -16.71
CA ALA A 252 -6.87 -9.34 -18.08
C ALA A 252 -5.72 -8.33 -18.22
N LEU A 253 -5.84 -7.16 -17.58
CA LEU A 253 -4.78 -6.13 -17.60
C LEU A 253 -3.54 -6.52 -16.81
N ILE A 254 -3.69 -7.18 -15.66
CA ILE A 254 -2.55 -7.72 -14.92
C ILE A 254 -1.84 -8.76 -15.78
N LEU A 255 -2.60 -9.63 -16.43
CA LEU A 255 -2.07 -10.66 -17.32
C LEU A 255 -1.33 -10.02 -18.51
N GLU A 256 -1.89 -8.99 -19.15
CA GLU A 256 -1.24 -8.26 -20.23
C GLU A 256 0.06 -7.58 -19.76
N ASN A 257 0.06 -6.95 -18.58
CA ASN A 257 1.27 -6.36 -18.00
C ASN A 257 2.33 -7.41 -17.68
N PHE A 258 1.92 -8.57 -17.18
CA PHE A 258 2.81 -9.68 -16.90
C PHE A 258 3.38 -10.26 -18.20
N ILE A 259 2.54 -10.51 -19.21
CA ILE A 259 2.95 -11.00 -20.55
C ILE A 259 3.93 -10.01 -21.18
N TYR A 260 3.62 -8.71 -21.16
CA TYR A 260 4.48 -7.68 -21.72
C TYR A 260 5.86 -7.65 -21.05
N LYS A 261 5.92 -7.79 -19.72
CA LYS A 261 7.20 -7.88 -18.98
C LYS A 261 7.92 -9.21 -19.23
N TRP A 262 7.18 -10.32 -19.30
CA TRP A 262 7.72 -11.65 -19.56
C TRP A 262 8.37 -11.71 -20.94
N ASP A 263 7.66 -11.24 -21.96
CA ASP A 263 8.11 -11.25 -23.35
C ASP A 263 9.35 -10.35 -23.54
N ARG A 264 9.39 -9.20 -22.86
CA ARG A 264 10.59 -8.34 -22.83
C ARG A 264 11.80 -9.06 -22.21
N SER A 265 11.60 -9.76 -21.09
CA SER A 265 12.69 -10.47 -20.41
C SER A 265 13.19 -11.66 -21.24
N HIS A 266 12.27 -12.41 -21.85
CA HIS A 266 12.61 -13.55 -22.70
C HIS A 266 13.28 -13.11 -24.00
N SER A 267 12.73 -12.11 -24.68
CA SER A 267 13.32 -11.55 -25.90
C SER A 267 14.74 -11.06 -25.66
N CYS A 268 15.01 -10.36 -24.54
CA CYS A 268 16.36 -9.93 -24.18
C CYS A 268 17.32 -11.12 -24.02
N SER A 269 16.89 -12.17 -23.32
CA SER A 269 17.70 -13.39 -23.13
C SER A 269 17.98 -14.13 -24.44
N ILE A 270 17.01 -14.20 -25.35
CA ILE A 270 17.20 -14.84 -26.66
C ILE A 270 18.20 -14.04 -27.50
N THR A 271 18.07 -12.71 -27.59
CA THR A 271 19.05 -11.88 -28.31
C THR A 271 20.45 -11.95 -27.72
N GLU A 272 20.61 -12.07 -26.40
CA GLU A 272 21.93 -12.26 -25.79
C GLU A 272 22.53 -13.63 -26.17
N VAL A 273 21.73 -14.70 -26.13
CA VAL A 273 22.17 -16.04 -26.53
C VAL A 273 22.53 -16.09 -28.02
N GLU A 274 21.72 -15.51 -28.90
CA GLU A 274 22.01 -15.43 -30.34
C GLU A 274 23.29 -14.63 -30.61
N LYS A 275 23.50 -13.52 -29.90
CA LYS A 275 24.71 -12.70 -30.02
C LYS A 275 25.95 -13.48 -29.57
N ILE A 276 25.89 -14.18 -28.44
CA ILE A 276 26.99 -15.05 -27.96
C ILE A 276 27.29 -16.14 -28.99
N GLN A 277 26.25 -16.77 -29.56
CA GLN A 277 26.42 -17.82 -30.56
C GLN A 277 27.06 -17.28 -31.85
N TYR A 278 26.66 -16.09 -32.30
CA TYR A 278 27.26 -15.42 -33.46
C TYR A 278 28.73 -15.07 -33.21
N GLU A 279 29.06 -14.43 -32.08
CA GLU A 279 30.44 -14.10 -31.72
C GLU A 279 31.31 -15.35 -31.60
N THR A 280 30.80 -16.42 -31.00
CA THR A 280 31.51 -17.71 -30.90
C THR A 280 31.74 -18.32 -32.29
N SER A 281 30.75 -18.26 -33.18
CA SER A 281 30.86 -18.77 -34.55
C SER A 281 31.89 -17.98 -35.37
N ILE A 282 31.92 -16.64 -35.23
CA ILE A 282 32.94 -15.79 -35.85
C ILE A 282 34.33 -16.13 -35.30
N GLN A 283 34.49 -16.22 -33.98
CA GLN A 283 35.78 -16.58 -33.40
C GLN A 283 36.27 -17.95 -33.88
N LEU A 284 35.37 -18.93 -34.03
CA LEU A 284 35.72 -20.24 -34.60
C LEU A 284 36.13 -20.16 -36.07
N MET A 285 35.46 -19.35 -36.89
CA MET A 285 35.85 -19.16 -38.31
C MET A 285 37.25 -18.56 -38.45
N PHE A 286 37.62 -17.62 -37.58
CA PHE A 286 38.93 -16.97 -37.61
C PHE A 286 39.99 -17.67 -36.75
N ARG A 287 39.64 -18.77 -36.07
CA ARG A 287 40.54 -19.47 -35.13
C ARG A 287 41.83 -19.94 -35.79
N GLU A 288 41.79 -20.38 -37.04
CA GLU A 288 42.99 -20.81 -37.77
C GLU A 288 43.84 -19.63 -38.28
N GLN A 289 43.24 -18.44 -38.39
CA GLN A 289 43.93 -17.21 -38.83
C GLN A 289 44.46 -16.37 -37.65
N ILE A 290 43.93 -16.58 -36.45
CA ILE A 290 44.36 -15.92 -35.22
C ILE A 290 45.36 -16.83 -34.51
N GLN A 291 46.64 -16.55 -34.70
CA GLN A 291 47.69 -17.17 -33.91
C GLN A 291 47.71 -16.53 -32.51
N GLU A 292 47.55 -17.34 -31.46
CA GLU A 292 47.70 -16.85 -30.08
C GLU A 292 49.11 -16.26 -29.91
N PRO A 293 49.24 -15.00 -29.47
CA PRO A 293 50.54 -14.36 -29.31
C PRO A 293 51.32 -15.09 -28.20
N THR A 294 52.61 -15.35 -28.46
CA THR A 294 53.49 -15.96 -27.46
C THR A 294 53.62 -15.06 -26.23
N GLU A 295 53.83 -15.64 -25.05
CA GLU A 295 53.98 -14.89 -23.79
C GLU A 295 55.04 -13.77 -23.89
N GLU A 296 56.10 -13.99 -24.67
CA GLU A 296 57.15 -13.00 -24.91
C GLU A 296 56.66 -11.77 -25.68
N GLU A 297 55.78 -11.95 -26.67
CA GLU A 297 55.19 -10.84 -27.45
C GLU A 297 54.20 -10.04 -26.60
N LEU A 298 53.40 -10.72 -25.78
CA LEU A 298 52.48 -10.10 -24.82
C LEU A 298 53.26 -9.28 -23.78
N LEU A 299 54.34 -9.82 -23.23
CA LEU A 299 55.20 -9.09 -22.29
C LEU A 299 55.88 -7.87 -22.94
N CYS A 300 56.32 -8.00 -24.19
CA CYS A 300 56.86 -6.89 -24.97
C CYS A 300 55.82 -5.78 -25.23
N GLN A 301 54.58 -6.14 -25.59
CA GLN A 301 53.50 -5.17 -25.77
C GLN A 301 53.08 -4.51 -24.46
N LEU A 302 53.04 -5.26 -23.35
CA LEU A 302 52.77 -4.72 -22.02
C LEU A 302 53.84 -3.73 -21.57
N HIS A 303 55.13 -4.02 -21.80
CA HIS A 303 56.24 -3.10 -21.50
C HIS A 303 56.21 -1.82 -22.33
N ARG A 304 55.64 -1.88 -23.55
CA ARG A 304 55.53 -0.74 -24.46
C ARG A 304 54.31 0.14 -24.18
N HIS A 305 53.40 -0.30 -23.30
CA HIS A 305 52.19 0.44 -22.99
C HIS A 305 52.52 1.66 -22.10
N PRO A 306 52.16 2.90 -22.51
CA PRO A 306 52.59 4.14 -21.86
C PRO A 306 52.05 4.36 -20.44
N HIS A 307 51.20 3.46 -19.94
CA HIS A 307 50.55 3.56 -18.64
C HIS A 307 50.81 2.35 -17.73
N LEU A 308 51.62 1.38 -18.17
CA LEU A 308 51.89 0.15 -17.42
C LEU A 308 53.40 -0.01 -17.19
N HIS A 309 53.90 0.46 -16.04
CA HIS A 309 55.27 0.20 -15.61
C HIS A 309 55.29 -1.00 -14.67
N LEU A 310 55.53 -2.19 -15.23
CA LEU A 310 55.79 -3.40 -14.43
C LEU A 310 57.25 -3.36 -13.96
N GLN A 311 57.47 -3.02 -12.69
CA GLN A 311 58.76 -3.20 -12.04
C GLN A 311 58.89 -4.66 -11.58
N TRP A 312 59.98 -5.31 -11.98
CA TRP A 312 60.37 -6.65 -11.54
C TRP A 312 60.86 -6.66 -10.09
#